data_AF-A0A9N7YWD5-F1
#
_entry.id   AF-A0A9N7YWD5-F1
#
_cell.length_a   1.000
_cell.length_b   1.000
_cell.length_c   1.000
_cell.angle_alpha   90.00
_cell.angle_beta   90.00
_cell.angle_gamma   90.00
#
_symmetry.space_group_name_H-M   'P 1'
#
loop_
_entity.id
_entity.type
_entity.pdbx_description
1 polymer ?
#
loop_
_entity_poly.entity_id
_entity_poly.type
_entity_poly.pdbx_seq_one_letter_code
_entity_poly.pdbx_strand_id
1 'polypeptide(L)' 'MQNLDLKGVDIIRQALRIPAMTIAKDARVEGSLVVEKILQSSDEIGYDAMLGEYVNMVEKGIIVPTPTI' A
#
# COMPACT_ATOMS: atom_id res chain seq x y z
N MET A 1 29.09 6.03 -13.71
CA MET A 1 27.94 5.31 -14.31
C MET A 1 27.04 4.60 -13.29
N GLN A 2 27.39 4.51 -11.99
CA GLN A 2 26.65 3.75 -10.96
C GLN A 2 25.42 4.44 -10.32
N ASN A 3 25.10 5.70 -10.65
CA ASN A 3 24.03 6.46 -9.97
C ASN A 3 22.66 6.41 -10.65
N LEU A 4 22.55 5.87 -11.86
CA LEU A 4 21.26 5.82 -12.58
C LEU A 4 20.40 4.65 -12.09
N ASP A 5 21.02 3.50 -11.82
CA ASP A 5 20.32 2.28 -11.41
C ASP A 5 19.62 2.46 -10.06
N LEU A 6 20.28 3.09 -9.08
CA LEU A 6 19.70 3.37 -7.77
C LEU A 6 18.50 4.31 -7.83
N LYS A 7 18.55 5.33 -8.71
CA LYS A 7 17.42 6.24 -8.94
C LYS A 7 16.20 5.50 -9.49
N GLY A 8 16.42 4.55 -10.39
CA GLY A 8 15.35 3.71 -10.93
C GLY A 8 14.64 2.91 -9.83
N VAL A 9 15.41 2.31 -8.93
CA VAL A 9 14.85 1.56 -7.79
C VAL A 9 14.01 2.48 -6.88
N ASP A 10 14.47 3.68 -6.60
CA ASP A 10 13.75 4.61 -5.73
C ASP A 10 12.44 5.11 -6.36
N ILE A 11 12.43 5.33 -7.68
CA ILE A 11 11.19 5.65 -8.42
C ILE A 11 10.17 4.52 -8.27
N ILE A 12 10.59 3.27 -8.45
CA ILE A 12 9.69 2.11 -8.30
C ILE A 12 9.20 1.97 -6.86
N ARG A 13 10.08 2.14 -5.86
CA ARG A 13 9.68 2.12 -4.45
C ARG A 13 8.60 3.16 -4.13
N GLN A 14 8.72 4.36 -4.70
CA GLN A 14 7.70 5.39 -4.53
C GLN A 14 6.40 5.05 -5.27
N ALA A 15 6.50 4.52 -6.49
CA ALA A 15 5.34 4.13 -7.30
C ALA A 15 4.49 3.03 -6.63
N LEU A 16 5.11 2.07 -5.93
CA LEU A 16 4.40 0.99 -5.24
C LEU A 16 3.45 1.47 -4.14
N ARG A 17 3.63 2.70 -3.63
CA ARG A 17 2.76 3.30 -2.59
C ARG A 17 1.47 3.88 -3.17
N ILE A 18 1.48 4.24 -4.45
CA ILE A 18 0.39 4.98 -5.11
C ILE A 18 -0.97 4.26 -5.05
N PRO A 19 -1.07 2.94 -5.28
CA PRO A 19 -2.37 2.26 -5.26
C PRO A 19 -3.11 2.42 -3.91
N ALA A 20 -2.42 2.19 -2.80
CA ALA A 20 -2.99 2.33 -1.46
C ALA A 20 -3.35 3.79 -1.13
N MET A 21 -2.51 4.76 -1.55
CA MET A 21 -2.81 6.18 -1.38
C MET A 21 -4.07 6.60 -2.15
N THR A 22 -4.25 6.11 -3.39
CA THR A 22 -5.43 6.40 -4.19
C THR A 22 -6.70 5.87 -3.53
N ILE A 23 -6.68 4.61 -3.07
CA ILE A 23 -7.82 4.01 -2.37
C ILE A 23 -8.19 4.80 -1.10
N ALA A 24 -7.19 5.17 -0.29
CA ALA A 24 -7.41 5.98 0.91
C ALA A 24 -7.96 7.38 0.56
N LYS A 25 -7.45 8.00 -0.50
CA LYS A 25 -7.93 9.31 -0.99
C LYS A 25 -9.37 9.25 -1.47
N ASP A 26 -9.77 8.20 -2.18
CA ASP A 26 -11.15 8.00 -2.64
C ASP A 26 -12.10 7.81 -1.44
N ALA A 27 -11.60 7.22 -0.35
CA ALA A 27 -12.28 7.16 0.95
C ALA A 27 -12.20 8.47 1.76
N ARG A 28 -11.66 9.55 1.19
CA ARG A 28 -11.48 10.88 1.81
C ARG A 28 -10.57 10.89 3.04
N VAL A 29 -9.62 9.98 3.10
CA VAL A 29 -8.60 9.90 4.15
C VAL A 29 -7.24 10.31 3.58
N GLU A 30 -6.36 10.83 4.43
CA GLU A 30 -5.00 11.20 4.06
C GLU A 30 -4.20 9.93 3.72
N GLY A 31 -3.90 9.75 2.44
CA GLY A 31 -3.33 8.49 1.94
C GLY A 31 -1.88 8.23 2.35
N SER A 32 -1.07 9.27 2.58
CA SER A 32 0.31 9.10 3.04
C SER A 32 0.37 8.56 4.47
N LEU A 33 -0.51 9.03 5.36
CA LEU A 33 -0.66 8.54 6.73
C LEU A 33 -1.14 7.10 6.76
N VAL A 34 -2.08 6.73 5.86
CA VAL A 34 -2.53 5.34 5.73
C VAL A 34 -1.38 4.43 5.32
N VAL A 35 -0.64 4.80 4.27
CA VAL A 35 0.50 4.01 3.79
C VAL A 35 1.57 3.87 4.85
N GLU A 36 1.96 4.95 5.55
CA GLU A 36 2.99 4.83 6.58
C GLU A 36 2.54 3.99 7.77
N LYS A 37 1.25 4.05 8.13
CA LYS A 37 0.74 3.18 9.19
C LYS A 37 0.72 1.70 8.79
N ILE A 38 0.38 1.38 7.53
CA ILE A 38 0.50 0.00 7.01
C ILE A 38 1.96 -0.46 7.07
N LEU A 39 2.91 0.36 6.61
CA LEU A 39 4.34 0.01 6.59
C LEU A 39 4.97 -0.15 7.98
N GLN A 40 4.36 0.43 9.01
CA GLN A 40 4.76 0.27 10.42
C GLN A 40 4.05 -0.90 11.12
N SER A 41 3.08 -1.52 10.47
CA SER A 41 2.30 -2.64 11.00
C SER A 41 2.90 -3.98 10.59
N SER A 42 2.39 -5.07 11.16
CA SER A 42 2.72 -6.43 10.70
C SER A 42 2.25 -6.67 9.25
N ASP A 43 2.89 -7.60 8.54
CA ASP A 43 2.66 -7.88 7.11
C ASP A 43 1.20 -8.24 6.76
N GLU A 44 0.46 -8.84 7.70
CA GLU A 44 -0.94 -9.21 7.54
C GLU A 44 -1.93 -8.03 7.64
N ILE A 45 -1.47 -6.90 8.18
CA ILE A 45 -2.30 -5.72 8.43
C ILE A 45 -2.35 -4.82 7.20
N GLY A 46 -3.56 -4.49 6.78
CA GLY A 46 -3.83 -3.50 5.74
C GLY A 46 -4.91 -2.50 6.18
N TYR A 47 -5.48 -1.79 5.22
CA TYR A 47 -6.50 -0.77 5.48
C TYR A 47 -7.80 -1.12 4.74
N ASP A 48 -8.88 -1.30 5.52
CA ASP A 48 -10.23 -1.39 5.00
C ASP A 48 -10.76 0.04 4.80
N ALA A 49 -10.76 0.48 3.55
CA ALA A 49 -11.21 1.83 3.18
C ALA A 49 -12.74 2.02 3.24
N MET A 50 -13.52 0.93 3.30
CA MET A 50 -14.98 1.02 3.47
C MET A 50 -15.34 1.34 4.92
N LEU A 51 -14.62 0.77 5.88
CA LEU A 51 -14.85 0.97 7.32
C LEU A 51 -13.91 2.01 7.95
N GLY A 52 -12.79 2.32 7.30
CA GLY A 52 -11.78 3.22 7.82
C GLY A 52 -10.86 2.60 8.87
N GLU A 53 -10.69 1.27 8.86
CA GLU A 53 -10.03 0.50 9.91
C GLU A 53 -8.77 -0.22 9.41
N TYR A 54 -7.83 -0.48 10.32
CA TYR A 54 -6.67 -1.32 10.04
C TYR A 54 -6.98 -2.74 10.48
N VAL A 55 -6.93 -3.68 9.54
CA VAL A 55 -7.44 -5.04 9.74
C VAL A 55 -6.45 -6.07 9.21
N ASN A 56 -6.54 -7.29 9.72
CA ASN A 56 -5.92 -8.44 9.07
C ASN A 56 -6.63 -8.69 7.73
N MET A 57 -5.92 -8.49 6.61
CA MET A 57 -6.52 -8.51 5.27
C MET A 57 -7.03 -9.90 4.87
N VAL A 58 -6.36 -10.95 5.33
CA VAL A 58 -6.72 -12.34 5.03
C VAL A 58 -7.97 -12.74 5.82
N GLU A 59 -7.98 -12.48 7.12
CA GLU A 59 -9.15 -12.77 7.98
C GLU A 59 -10.39 -11.99 7.53
N LYS A 60 -10.19 -10.78 7.00
CA LYS A 60 -11.29 -9.94 6.50
C LYS A 60 -11.71 -10.25 5.06
N GLY A 61 -10.97 -11.13 4.37
CA GLY A 61 -11.26 -11.52 3.00
C GLY A 61 -10.99 -10.42 1.96
N ILE A 62 -10.21 -9.39 2.32
CA ILE A 62 -9.81 -8.31 1.41
C ILE A 62 -8.55 -8.79 0.68
N ILE A 63 -8.76 -9.68 -0.29
CA ILE A 63 -7.68 -10.33 -1.04
C ILE A 63 -7.87 -10.09 -2.54
N VAL A 64 -6.76 -9.86 -3.24
CA VAL A 64 -6.72 -9.81 -4.70
C VAL A 64 -5.92 -11.01 -5.18
N PRO A 65 -6.42 -11.80 -6.13
CA PRO A 65 -5.65 -12.91 -6.70
C PRO A 65 -4.37 -12.37 -7.35
N THR A 66 -3.24 -13.03 -7.12
CA THR A 66 -2.01 -12.71 -7.82
C THR A 66 -2.12 -13.17 -9.28
N PRO A 67 -1.57 -12.41 -10.24
CA PRO A 67 -1.47 -12.88 -11.61
C PRO A 67 -0.68 -14.20 -11.65
N THR A 68 -1.21 -15.22 -12.34
CA THR A 68 -0.43 -16.42 -12.66
C THR A 68 0.54 -16.06 -13.78
N ILE A 69 1.84 -16.07 -13.48
CA ILE A 69 2.93 -15.95 -14.46
C ILE A 69 3.26 -17.31 -15.06
#